data_AF-A0A931UCE0-F1
#
_entry.id   AF-A0A931UCE0-F1
#
_cell.length_a   1.000
_cell.length_b   1.000
_cell.length_c   1.000
_cell.angle_alpha   90.00
_cell.angle_beta   90.00
_cell.angle_gamma   90.00
#
_symmetry.space_group_name_H-M   'P 1'
#
loop_
_entity.id
_entity.type
_entity.pdbx_description
1 polymer ?
#
loop_
_entity_poly.entity_id
_entity_poly.type
_entity_poly.pdbx_seq_one_letter_code
_entity_poly.pdbx_strand_id
1 'polypeptide(L)'
;MEKKDIERLAAEKIDACFGSHSRLLSLTALAGDASSRRYYRALLDGGAAPRSAVIMELGGSALPLSSEELALFKEPPRELPFLNLHRFLSRVGVRLPALYGHWVD
;
A
#
# COMPACT_ATOMS: atom_id res chain seq x y z
N MET A 1 -7.05 5.65 -11.95
CA MET A 1 -7.74 6.42 -10.90
C MET A 1 -7.29 7.87 -10.99
N GLU A 2 -8.19 8.86 -10.89
CA GLU A 2 -7.79 10.26 -10.88
C GLU A 2 -7.15 10.64 -9.52
N LYS A 3 -6.38 11.73 -9.47
CA LYS A 3 -5.70 12.17 -8.24
C LYS A 3 -6.68 12.38 -7.06
N LYS A 4 -7.88 12.90 -7.33
CA LYS A 4 -8.89 13.13 -6.29
C LYS A 4 -9.43 11.84 -5.69
N ASP A 5 -9.54 10.79 -6.50
CA ASP A 5 -10.06 9.50 -6.05
C ASP A 5 -9.06 8.80 -5.10
N ILE A 6 -7.76 8.86 -5.40
CA ILE A 6 -6.73 8.28 -4.52
C ILE A 6 -6.60 9.05 -3.21
N GLU A 7 -6.72 10.37 -3.23
CA GLU A 7 -6.70 11.18 -2.00
C GLU A 7 -7.88 10.84 -1.07
N ARG A 8 -9.08 10.68 -1.64
CA ARG A 8 -10.26 10.23 -0.88
C ARG A 8 -10.05 8.85 -0.28
N LEU A 9 -9.67 7.86 -1.09
CA LEU A 9 -9.43 6.50 -0.60
C LEU A 9 -8.33 6.46 0.46
N ALA A 10 -7.24 7.22 0.25
CA ALA A 10 -6.17 7.33 1.23
C ALA A 10 -6.70 7.85 2.57
N ALA A 11 -7.48 8.93 2.57
CA ALA A 11 -8.06 9.48 3.79
C ALA A 11 -8.95 8.46 4.54
N GLU A 12 -9.81 7.74 3.81
CA GLU A 12 -10.66 6.69 4.38
C GLU A 12 -9.84 5.54 5.00
N LYS A 13 -8.77 5.11 4.33
CA LYS A 13 -7.92 4.01 4.85
C LYS A 13 -7.03 4.47 6.01
N ILE A 14 -6.62 5.73 6.04
CA ILE A 14 -5.89 6.34 7.16
C ILE A 14 -6.76 6.35 8.41
N ASP A 15 -8.03 6.74 8.29
CA ASP A 15 -9.00 6.64 9.38
C ASP A 15 -9.14 5.19 9.88
N ALA A 16 -9.30 4.23 8.96
CA ALA A 16 -9.40 2.81 9.33
C ALA A 16 -8.15 2.26 10.04
N CYS A 17 -6.94 2.74 9.68
CA CYS A 17 -5.69 2.30 10.31
C CYS A 17 -5.41 2.97 11.66
N PHE A 18 -5.73 4.25 11.80
CA PHE A 18 -5.21 5.09 12.88
C PHE A 18 -6.30 5.80 13.70
N GLY A 19 -7.57 5.62 13.34
CA GLY A 19 -8.74 6.18 14.00
C GLY A 19 -9.14 7.57 13.48
N SER A 20 -10.35 7.98 13.86
CA SER A 20 -11.07 9.14 13.33
C SER A 20 -10.48 10.51 13.64
N HIS A 21 -9.46 10.56 14.50
CA HIS A 21 -8.68 11.76 14.77
C HIS A 21 -7.46 11.91 13.86
N SER A 22 -7.19 10.93 13.01
CA SER A 22 -6.08 10.96 12.06
C SER A 22 -6.50 11.67 10.77
N ARG A 23 -5.61 12.53 10.25
CA ARG A 23 -5.88 13.32 9.05
C ARG A 23 -4.77 13.15 8.02
N LEU A 24 -5.17 12.98 6.75
CA LEU A 24 -4.28 13.15 5.61
C LEU A 24 -4.05 14.65 5.35
N LEU A 25 -2.81 15.11 5.54
CA LEU A 25 -2.43 16.51 5.27
C LEU A 25 -2.10 16.73 3.79
N SER A 26 -1.37 15.79 3.19
CA SER A 26 -1.00 15.85 1.78
C SER A 26 -0.69 14.47 1.22
N LEU A 27 -0.88 14.33 -0.09
CA LEU A 27 -0.50 13.15 -0.85
C LEU A 27 0.36 13.56 -2.05
N THR A 28 1.63 13.14 -2.07
CA THR A 28 2.57 13.45 -3.13
C THR A 28 2.96 12.19 -3.87
N ALA A 29 2.77 12.18 -5.20
CA ALA A 29 3.24 11.08 -6.03
C ALA A 29 4.77 10.98 -5.94
N LEU A 30 5.27 9.77 -5.73
CA LEU A 30 6.69 9.46 -5.82
C LEU A 30 7.04 9.08 -7.26
N ALA A 31 8.32 9.22 -7.63
CA ALA A 31 8.77 8.84 -8.97
C ALA A 31 8.37 7.39 -9.26
N GLY A 32 7.57 7.20 -10.30
CA GLY A 32 7.17 5.90 -10.83
C GLY A 32 7.89 5.67 -12.15
N ASP A 33 8.63 4.57 -12.23
CA ASP A 33 9.21 4.04 -13.46
C ASP A 33 8.17 3.15 -14.18
N ALA A 34 8.62 2.28 -15.09
CA ALA A 34 7.78 1.36 -15.87
C ALA A 34 7.16 0.21 -15.04
N SER A 35 6.63 0.52 -13.85
CA SER A 35 5.96 -0.42 -12.96
C SER A 35 4.44 -0.27 -13.00
N SER A 36 3.71 -1.37 -12.77
CA SER A 36 2.27 -1.35 -12.50
C SER A 36 1.93 -0.79 -11.11
N ARG A 37 2.95 -0.47 -10.29
CA ARG A 37 2.83 0.08 -8.95
C ARG A 37 3.04 1.59 -8.98
N ARG A 38 2.08 2.35 -8.45
CA ARG A 38 2.23 3.78 -8.16
C ARG A 38 2.43 3.96 -6.67
N TYR A 39 3.38 4.82 -6.30
CA TYR A 39 3.66 5.11 -4.89
C TYR A 39 3.37 6.56 -4.58
N TYR A 40 2.87 6.79 -3.37
CA TYR A 40 2.59 8.10 -2.85
C TYR A 40 3.18 8.24 -1.45
N ARG A 41 3.70 9.42 -1.15
CA ARG A 41 4.03 9.84 0.21
C ARG A 41 2.81 10.56 0.80
N ALA A 42 2.28 10.03 1.88
CA ALA A 42 1.26 10.69 2.68
C ALA A 42 1.91 11.38 3.88
N LEU A 43 1.59 12.65 4.12
CA LEU A 43 1.84 13.32 5.39
C LEU A 43 0.59 13.23 6.25
N LEU A 44 0.74 12.80 7.50
CA LEU A 44 -0.38 12.55 8.41
C LEU A 44 -0.23 13.40 9.67
N ASP A 45 -1.36 13.68 10.30
CA ASP A 45 -1.44 14.34 11.60
C ASP A 45 -2.50 13.69 12.49
N GLY A 46 -2.34 13.87 13.80
CA GLY A 46 -3.28 13.43 14.83
C GLY A 46 -3.13 11.97 15.31
N GLY A 47 -3.67 11.72 16.51
CA GLY A 47 -3.87 10.39 17.07
C GLY A 47 -2.59 9.55 17.21
N ALA A 48 -2.70 8.28 16.82
CA ALA A 48 -1.61 7.30 16.81
C ALA A 48 -0.91 7.17 15.44
N ALA A 49 -1.24 8.04 14.48
CA ALA A 49 -0.71 7.96 13.13
C ALA A 49 0.80 8.33 13.08
N PRO A 50 1.60 7.67 12.25
CA PRO A 50 2.97 8.12 11.98
C PRO A 50 2.94 9.46 11.22
N ARG A 51 3.96 10.31 11.39
CA ARG A 51 4.04 11.60 10.65
C ARG A 51 4.03 11.45 9.13
N SER A 52 4.43 10.28 8.61
CA SER A 52 4.34 9.98 7.19
C SER A 52 4.13 8.50 6.94
N ALA A 53 3.48 8.17 5.83
CA ALA A 53 3.32 6.80 5.33
C ALA A 53 3.61 6.74 3.82
N VAL A 54 3.94 5.54 3.33
CA VAL A 54 3.97 5.25 1.89
C VAL A 54 2.70 4.49 1.55
N ILE A 55 1.98 4.97 0.53
CA ILE A 55 0.82 4.28 -0.04
C ILE A 55 1.26 3.69 -1.37
N MET A 56 1.05 2.39 -1.53
CA MET A 56 1.22 1.68 -2.80
C MET A 56 -0.16 1.47 -3.41
N GLU A 57 -0.37 2.00 -4.61
CA GLU A 57 -1.51 1.68 -5.47
C GLU A 57 -1.04 0.67 -6.53
N LEU A 58 -1.69 -0.49 -6.60
CA LEU A 58 -1.47 -1.48 -7.64
C LEU A 58 -2.50 -1.26 -8.76
N GLY A 59 -2.05 -0.87 -9.95
CA GLY A 59 -2.95 -0.67 -11.09
C GLY A 59 -3.30 -1.98 -11.79
N GLY A 60 -4.60 -2.21 -12.03
CA GLY A 60 -5.13 -3.33 -12.83
C GLY A 60 -6.09 -4.23 -12.04
N SER A 61 -7.15 -4.73 -12.71
CA SER A 61 -8.05 -5.74 -12.15
C SER A 61 -7.30 -7.06 -12.03
N ALA A 62 -7.16 -7.55 -10.79
CA ALA A 62 -6.37 -8.72 -10.42
C ALA A 62 -4.87 -8.55 -10.71
N LEU A 63 -4.05 -8.80 -9.68
CA LEU A 63 -2.66 -9.26 -9.76
C LEU A 63 -2.07 -9.11 -11.17
N PRO A 64 -1.48 -7.96 -11.53
CA PRO A 64 -1.01 -7.77 -12.88
C PRO A 64 -0.03 -8.89 -13.17
N LEU A 65 -0.44 -9.77 -14.09
CA LEU A 65 0.36 -10.83 -14.71
C LEU A 65 1.66 -10.28 -15.34
N SER A 66 1.87 -8.96 -15.29
CA SER A 66 3.10 -8.28 -15.65
C SER A 66 4.20 -8.33 -14.58
N SER A 67 3.93 -8.83 -13.36
CA SER A 67 5.02 -9.33 -12.52
C SER A 67 5.29 -10.74 -13.00
N GLU A 68 6.42 -10.98 -13.67
CA GLU A 68 6.83 -12.32 -14.15
C GLU A 68 6.66 -13.40 -13.06
N GLU A 69 6.82 -13.02 -11.79
CA GLU A 69 6.59 -13.86 -10.61
C GLU A 69 5.16 -14.41 -10.46
N LEU A 70 4.13 -13.68 -10.90
CA LEU A 70 2.72 -14.05 -10.72
C LEU A 70 2.19 -14.92 -11.86
N ALA A 71 2.76 -14.80 -13.06
CA ALA A 71 2.43 -15.66 -14.21
C ALA A 71 2.95 -17.11 -14.04
N LEU A 72 3.81 -17.36 -13.05
CA LEU A 72 4.37 -18.68 -12.74
C LEU A 72 3.44 -19.56 -11.90
N PHE A 73 2.42 -18.98 -11.24
CA PHE A 73 1.52 -19.77 -10.39
C PHE A 73 0.39 -20.38 -11.21
N LYS A 74 0.17 -21.69 -11.04
CA LYS A 74 -0.97 -22.42 -11.64
C LYS A 74 -2.32 -21.91 -11.15
N GLU A 75 -2.36 -21.35 -9.96
CA GLU A 75 -3.54 -20.75 -9.35
C GLU A 75 -3.20 -19.33 -8.88
N PRO A 76 -4.13 -18.36 -9.00
CA PRO A 76 -3.90 -17.02 -8.50
C PRO A 76 -3.64 -17.06 -6.99
N PRO A 77 -2.58 -16.41 -6.48
CA PRO A 77 -2.29 -16.43 -5.06
C PRO A 77 -3.41 -15.76 -4.27
N ARG A 78 -3.75 -16.36 -3.12
CA ARG A 78 -4.83 -15.90 -2.21
C ARG A 78 -4.55 -14.53 -1.58
N GLU A 79 -3.30 -14.09 -1.62
CA GLU A 79 -2.84 -12.80 -1.14
C GLU A 79 -1.69 -12.29 -2.00
N LEU A 80 -1.35 -11.02 -1.85
CA LEU A 80 -0.19 -10.44 -2.52
C LEU A 80 1.10 -11.10 -1.97
N PRO A 81 1.98 -11.68 -2.81
CA PRO A 81 3.15 -12.44 -2.35
C PRO A 81 4.08 -11.65 -1.41
N PHE A 82 4.22 -10.35 -1.63
CA PHE A 82 5.06 -9.49 -0.80
C PHE A 82 4.51 -9.29 0.63
N LEU A 83 3.21 -9.51 0.88
CA LEU A 83 2.67 -9.53 2.24
C LEU A 83 3.11 -10.78 2.99
N ASN A 84 3.12 -11.92 2.32
CA ASN A 84 3.63 -13.17 2.87
C ASN A 84 5.11 -13.04 3.23
N LEU A 85 5.90 -12.52 2.29
CA LEU A 85 7.33 -12.28 2.46
C LEU A 85 7.60 -11.29 3.60
N HIS A 86 6.85 -10.19 3.69
CA HIS A 86 6.98 -9.22 4.78
C HIS A 86 6.79 -9.89 6.14
N ARG A 87 5.74 -10.68 6.31
CA ARG A 87 5.47 -11.37 7.59
C ARG A 87 6.52 -12.42 7.92
N PHE A 88 7.02 -13.16 6.93
CA PHE A 88 8.11 -14.11 7.12
C PHE A 88 9.39 -13.40 7.58
N LEU A 89 9.84 -12.39 6.83
CA LEU A 89 11.06 -11.64 7.12
C LEU A 89 10.99 -10.91 8.47
N SER A 90 9.82 -10.34 8.80
CA SER A 90 9.59 -9.70 10.10
C SER A 90 9.75 -10.70 11.27
N ARG A 91 9.22 -11.92 11.15
CA ARG A 91 9.34 -12.97 12.18
C ARG A 91 10.78 -13.41 12.43
N VAL A 92 11.64 -13.39 11.41
CA VAL A 92 13.05 -13.74 11.55
C VAL A 92 13.94 -12.55 11.94
N GLY A 93 13.34 -11.41 12.30
CA GLY A 93 14.04 -10.25 12.85
C GLY A 93 14.63 -9.30 11.81
N VAL A 94 14.26 -9.42 10.53
CA VAL A 94 14.69 -8.47 9.50
C VAL A 94 13.99 -7.14 9.72
N ARG A 95 14.76 -6.04 9.67
CA ARG A 95 14.21 -4.68 9.76
C ARG A 95 13.47 -4.33 8.47
N LEU A 96 12.15 -4.25 8.55
CA LEU A 96 11.27 -3.88 7.45
C LEU A 96 10.44 -2.65 7.82
N PRO A 97 9.96 -1.87 6.84
CA PRO A 97 8.93 -0.88 7.08
C PRO A 97 7.69 -1.51 7.72
N ALA A 98 7.06 -0.81 8.66
CA ALA A 98 5.80 -1.23 9.25
C ALA A 98 4.71 -1.30 8.17
N LEU A 99 3.93 -2.38 8.19
CA LEU A 99 2.74 -2.54 7.34
C LEU A 99 1.52 -2.18 8.18
N TYR A 100 0.83 -1.09 7.81
CA TYR A 100 -0.32 -0.58 8.57
C TYR A 100 -1.66 -1.18 8.12
N GLY A 101 -1.79 -1.53 6.84
CA GLY A 101 -3.00 -2.10 6.27
C GLY A 101 -2.84 -2.43 4.80
N HIS A 102 -3.74 -3.27 4.28
CA HIS A 102 -3.88 -3.55 2.86
C HIS A 102 -5.35 -3.77 2.53
N TRP A 103 -5.75 -3.39 1.33
CA TRP A 103 -7.11 -3.59 0.81
C TRP A 103 -7.01 -4.10 -0.61
N VAL A 104 -7.89 -5.05 -0.92
CA VAL A 104 -8.14 -5.57 -2.26
C VAL A 104 -9.63 -5.36 -2.44
N ASP A 105 -10.03 -4.68 -3.52
CA ASP A 105 -11.44 -4.60 -3.91
C ASP A 105 -11.95 -5.97 -4.39
#